data_AF-K1RNI2-F1
#
_entry.id   AF-K1RNI2-F1
#
_cell.length_a   1.000
_cell.length_b   1.000
_cell.length_c   1.000
_cell.angle_alpha   90.00
_cell.angle_beta   90.00
_cell.angle_gamma   90.00
#
_symmetry.space_group_name_H-M   'P 1'
#
loop_
_entity.id
_entity.type
_entity.pdbx_description
1 polymer ?
#
loop_
_entity_poly.entity_id
_entity_poly.type
_entity_poly.pdbx_seq_one_letter_code
_entity_poly.pdbx_strand_id
1 'polypeptide(L)'
;MNGSFETPASNGELTVISGSAPVASIRDYQNEIKAYTRGKGKIYLSFKGYEPCVNSERVIDEIGYNSDSDTENTADSVFCSHGSGHVVKWNEVYDNMHLERYLKYMTALQT
;
A
#
# COMPACT_ATOMS: atom_id res chain seq x y z
N MET A 1 -9.53 -10.46 -10.94
CA MET A 1 -9.88 -9.04 -10.73
C MET A 1 -10.48 -8.90 -9.35
N ASN A 2 -9.80 -8.22 -8.41
CA ASN A 2 -10.24 -8.06 -7.01
C ASN A 2 -10.96 -6.72 -6.81
N GLY A 3 -11.98 -6.46 -7.63
CA GLY A 3 -12.77 -5.22 -7.55
C GLY A 3 -14.10 -5.43 -6.85
N SER A 4 -14.71 -4.34 -6.40
CA SER A 4 -16.10 -4.28 -5.95
C SER A 4 -16.93 -3.48 -6.96
N PHE A 5 -18.21 -3.81 -7.09
CA PHE A 5 -19.13 -3.08 -7.94
C PHE A 5 -20.50 -2.98 -7.30
N GLU A 6 -21.21 -1.93 -7.65
CA GLU A 6 -22.60 -1.68 -7.24
C GLU A 6 -23.57 -2.38 -8.20
N THR A 7 -24.83 -2.50 -7.79
CA THR A 7 -25.88 -3.03 -8.65
C THR A 7 -25.92 -2.27 -9.99
N PRO A 8 -25.86 -2.96 -11.14
CA PRO A 8 -25.88 -2.29 -12.44
C PRO A 8 -27.15 -1.46 -12.64
N ALA A 9 -26.98 -0.25 -13.15
CA ALA A 9 -28.08 0.63 -13.51
C ALA A 9 -28.31 0.55 -15.02
N SER A 10 -29.55 0.28 -15.46
CA SER A 10 -29.92 0.24 -16.88
C SER A 10 -30.87 1.37 -17.22
N ASN A 11 -30.65 1.99 -18.39
CA ASN A 11 -31.55 2.99 -18.96
C ASN A 11 -32.20 2.50 -20.27
N GLY A 12 -32.19 1.19 -20.53
CA GLY A 12 -32.79 0.56 -21.71
C GLY A 12 -31.83 0.36 -22.88
N GLU A 13 -30.97 1.33 -23.18
CA GLU A 13 -29.97 1.22 -24.25
C GLU A 13 -28.57 0.88 -23.72
N LEU A 14 -28.23 1.39 -22.54
CA LEU A 14 -26.93 1.20 -21.90
C LEU A 14 -27.13 0.70 -20.46
N THR A 15 -26.22 -0.18 -20.06
CA THR A 15 -26.06 -0.59 -18.67
C THR A 15 -24.77 0.00 -18.13
N VAL A 16 -24.86 0.71 -17.01
CA VAL A 16 -23.74 1.33 -16.32
C VAL A 16 -23.36 0.45 -15.13
N ILE A 17 -22.08 0.10 -15.06
CA ILE A 17 -21.47 -0.62 -13.94
C ILE A 17 -20.49 0.33 -13.27
N SER A 18 -20.74 0.60 -11.99
CA SER A 18 -19.90 1.47 -11.16
C SER A 18 -19.24 0.63 -10.07
N GLY A 19 -17.98 0.94 -9.76
CA GLY A 19 -17.23 0.13 -8.82
C GLY A 19 -15.83 0.67 -8.55
N SER A 20 -15.08 -0.09 -7.76
CA SER A 20 -13.68 0.18 -7.41
C SER A 20 -12.84 -1.05 -7.72
N ALA A 21 -11.63 -0.87 -8.21
CA ALA A 21 -10.70 -1.96 -8.42
C ALA A 21 -9.25 -1.49 -8.20
N PRO A 22 -8.34 -2.40 -7.79
CA PRO A 22 -6.92 -2.10 -7.75
C PRO A 22 -6.40 -1.68 -9.13
N VAL A 23 -5.60 -0.62 -9.19
CA VAL A 23 -5.00 -0.10 -10.44
C VAL A 23 -4.28 -1.20 -11.22
N ALA A 24 -3.50 -2.04 -10.51
CA ALA A 24 -2.78 -3.17 -11.10
C ALA A 24 -3.69 -4.14 -11.87
N SER A 25 -4.98 -4.21 -11.55
CA SER A 25 -5.94 -5.11 -12.18
C SER A 25 -6.77 -4.49 -13.30
N ILE A 26 -6.81 -3.15 -13.40
CA ILE A 26 -7.71 -2.43 -14.33
C ILE A 26 -6.98 -1.53 -15.34
N ARG A 27 -5.66 -1.30 -15.15
CA ARG A 27 -4.84 -0.42 -15.98
C ARG A 27 -5.00 -0.67 -17.49
N ASP A 28 -5.05 -1.95 -17.88
CA ASP A 28 -5.09 -2.36 -19.29
C ASP A 28 -6.51 -2.72 -19.77
N TYR A 29 -7.50 -2.64 -18.86
CA TYR A 29 -8.85 -3.13 -19.11
C TYR A 29 -9.65 -2.28 -20.11
N GLN A 30 -9.25 -1.01 -20.32
CA GLN A 30 -9.87 -0.18 -21.36
C GLN A 30 -9.75 -0.80 -22.76
N ASN A 31 -8.64 -1.47 -23.05
CA ASN A 31 -8.44 -2.14 -24.34
C ASN A 31 -9.30 -3.40 -24.45
N GLU A 32 -9.40 -4.17 -23.38
CA GLU A 32 -10.29 -5.34 -23.30
C GLU A 32 -11.74 -4.93 -23.56
N ILE A 33 -12.22 -3.86 -22.89
CA ILE A 33 -13.56 -3.31 -23.08
C ILE A 33 -13.81 -2.98 -24.55
N LYS A 34 -12.89 -2.24 -25.19
CA LYS A 34 -13.03 -1.90 -26.60
C LYS A 34 -13.12 -3.15 -27.48
N ALA A 35 -12.30 -4.16 -27.21
CA ALA A 35 -12.25 -5.40 -27.97
C ALA A 35 -13.58 -6.17 -27.89
N TYR A 36 -14.05 -6.50 -26.68
CA TYR A 36 -15.24 -7.34 -26.54
C TYR A 36 -16.56 -6.60 -26.79
N THR A 37 -16.59 -5.26 -26.64
CA THR A 37 -17.77 -4.44 -26.98
C THR A 37 -17.79 -3.94 -28.42
N ARG A 38 -16.78 -4.29 -29.23
CA ARG A 38 -16.60 -3.79 -30.61
C ARG A 38 -16.63 -2.26 -30.67
N GLY A 39 -15.94 -1.61 -29.73
CA GLY A 39 -15.83 -0.16 -29.62
C GLY A 39 -17.05 0.58 -29.06
N LYS A 40 -18.13 -0.13 -28.69
CA LYS A 40 -19.33 0.50 -28.12
C LYS A 40 -19.20 0.82 -26.63
N GLY A 41 -18.39 0.05 -25.92
CA GLY A 41 -18.15 0.19 -24.49
C GLY A 41 -17.25 1.38 -24.17
N LYS A 42 -17.55 2.04 -23.06
CA LYS A 42 -16.74 3.13 -22.50
C LYS A 42 -16.44 2.82 -21.04
N ILE A 43 -15.24 3.18 -20.60
CA ILE A 43 -14.83 3.12 -19.21
C ILE A 43 -14.27 4.47 -18.80
N TYR A 44 -14.59 4.87 -17.57
CA TYR A 44 -14.08 6.07 -16.94
C TYR A 44 -13.43 5.63 -15.62
N LEU A 45 -12.19 6.07 -15.40
CA LEU A 45 -11.42 5.72 -14.23
C LEU A 45 -11.01 7.01 -13.52
N SER A 46 -11.21 7.05 -12.21
CA SER A 46 -10.73 8.11 -11.34
C SER A 46 -10.02 7.50 -10.14
N PHE A 47 -9.04 8.22 -9.60
CA PHE A 47 -8.36 7.79 -8.38
C PHE A 47 -9.30 7.88 -7.19
N LYS A 48 -9.47 6.76 -6.47
CA LYS A 48 -10.31 6.67 -5.27
C LYS A 48 -9.50 6.89 -3.98
N GLY A 49 -8.29 6.33 -3.91
CA GLY A 49 -7.49 6.28 -2.69
C GLY A 49 -6.60 5.05 -2.62
N TYR A 50 -6.02 4.82 -1.44
CA TYR A 50 -5.21 3.65 -1.12
C TYR A 50 -6.01 2.67 -0.26
N GLU A 51 -5.85 1.37 -0.53
CA GLU A 51 -6.45 0.27 0.21
C GLU A 51 -5.38 -0.82 0.43
N PRO A 52 -5.54 -1.71 1.44
CA PRO A 52 -4.59 -2.79 1.68
C PRO A 52 -4.35 -3.65 0.43
N CYS A 53 -3.08 -3.91 0.12
CA CYS A 53 -2.73 -4.79 -0.98
C CYS A 53 -3.07 -6.24 -0.61
N VAL A 54 -4.01 -6.85 -1.35
CA VAL A 54 -4.47 -8.22 -1.12
C VAL A 54 -3.36 -9.26 -1.30
N ASN A 55 -2.36 -8.95 -2.13
CA ASN A 55 -1.23 -9.83 -2.44
C ASN A 55 0.11 -9.18 -2.06
N SER A 56 0.16 -8.54 -0.89
CA SER A 56 1.33 -7.80 -0.41
C SER A 56 2.61 -8.64 -0.38
N GLU A 57 2.57 -9.86 0.16
CA GLU A 57 3.73 -10.75 0.26
C GLU A 57 4.41 -10.95 -1.10
N ARG A 58 3.65 -11.37 -2.12
CA ARG A 58 4.17 -11.56 -3.47
C ARG A 58 4.77 -10.27 -4.04
N VAL A 59 4.13 -9.13 -3.82
CA VAL A 59 4.62 -7.83 -4.33
C VAL A 59 5.91 -7.42 -3.64
N ILE A 60 6.01 -7.63 -2.33
CA ILE A 60 7.22 -7.34 -1.54
C ILE A 60 8.37 -8.22 -2.03
N ASP A 61 8.13 -9.51 -2.23
CA ASP A 61 9.14 -10.45 -2.73
C ASP A 61 9.60 -10.11 -4.16
N GLU A 62 8.68 -9.75 -5.05
CA GLU A 62 8.99 -9.37 -6.44
C GLU A 62 9.78 -8.06 -6.53
N ILE A 63 9.45 -7.08 -5.69
CA ILE A 63 10.18 -5.80 -5.64
C ILE A 63 11.55 -6.02 -5.01
N GLY A 64 11.66 -6.89 -3.99
CA GLY A 64 12.92 -7.26 -3.37
C GLY A 64 13.67 -6.07 -2.75
N TYR A 65 12.94 -5.07 -2.27
CA TYR A 65 13.56 -3.85 -1.72
C TYR A 65 14.35 -4.17 -0.46
N ASN A 66 15.65 -3.88 -0.48
CA ASN A 66 16.55 -4.01 0.67
C ASN A 66 16.83 -2.63 1.27
N SER A 67 16.14 -2.31 2.36
CA SER A 67 16.26 -1.03 3.07
C SER A 67 17.66 -0.77 3.64
N ASP A 68 18.41 -1.83 3.98
CA ASP A 68 19.76 -1.67 4.55
C ASP A 68 20.79 -1.24 3.49
N SER A 69 20.47 -1.44 2.21
CA SER A 69 21.32 -1.01 1.09
C SER A 69 20.92 0.36 0.52
N ASP A 70 19.80 0.93 0.96
CA ASP A 70 19.32 2.23 0.50
C ASP A 70 19.97 3.37 1.30
N THR A 71 21.06 3.92 0.75
CA THR A 71 21.76 5.04 1.37
C THR A 71 21.08 6.40 1.17
N GLU A 72 20.15 6.51 0.21
CA GLU A 72 19.39 7.74 -0.03
C GLU A 72 18.22 7.86 0.93
N ASN A 73 17.61 6.73 1.31
CA ASN A 73 16.48 6.62 2.22
C ASN A 73 16.79 5.64 3.36
N THR A 74 17.82 5.93 4.14
CA THR A 74 18.26 5.06 5.23
C THR A 74 17.12 4.77 6.20
N ALA A 75 16.85 3.49 6.47
CA ALA A 75 15.86 3.08 7.48
C ALA A 75 16.31 3.40 8.92
N ASP A 76 17.60 3.67 9.10
CA ASP A 76 18.21 3.95 10.39
C ASP A 76 17.66 5.23 11.04
N SER A 77 17.66 5.24 12.37
CA SER A 77 17.26 6.38 13.18
C SER A 77 18.49 7.16 13.66
N VAL A 78 18.32 8.45 13.94
CA VAL A 78 19.38 9.29 14.55
C VAL A 78 18.97 9.68 15.95
N PHE A 79 19.78 9.29 16.93
CA PHE A 79 19.58 9.60 18.35
C PHE A 79 20.60 10.65 18.80
N CYS A 80 20.18 11.55 19.67
CA CYS A 80 21.04 12.59 20.23
C CYS A 80 21.37 12.28 21.68
N SER A 81 22.66 12.19 22.03
CA SER A 81 23.11 12.11 23.41
C SER A 81 24.39 12.93 23.60
N HIS A 82 24.57 13.52 24.78
CA HIS A 82 25.76 14.30 25.14
C HIS A 82 26.14 15.41 24.13
N GLY A 83 25.14 15.99 23.44
CA GLY A 83 25.36 17.04 22.43
C GLY A 83 25.79 16.54 21.05
N SER A 84 25.74 15.22 20.80
CA SER A 84 26.10 14.61 19.50
C SER A 84 25.04 13.63 19.01
N GLY A 85 24.84 13.57 17.69
CA GLY A 85 23.98 12.59 17.03
C GLY A 85 24.74 11.31 16.69
N HIS A 86 24.12 10.16 16.88
CA HIS A 86 24.62 8.87 16.43
C HIS A 86 23.51 8.07 15.75
N VAL A 87 23.91 7.17 14.84
CA VAL A 87 23.00 6.33 14.06
C VAL A 87 22.65 5.09 14.86
N VAL A 88 21.37 4.74 14.89
CA VAL A 88 20.82 3.54 15.51
C VAL A 88 20.07 2.76 14.44
N LYS A 89 20.38 1.47 14.28
CA LYS A 89 19.69 0.62 13.31
C LYS A 89 18.20 0.52 13.64
N TRP A 90 17.36 0.48 12.60
CA TRP A 90 15.90 0.50 12.75
C TRP A 90 15.37 -0.60 13.69
N ASN A 91 16.00 -1.78 13.68
CA ASN A 91 15.65 -2.93 14.51
C ASN A 91 16.19 -2.84 15.96
N GLU A 92 17.06 -1.87 16.25
CA GLU A 92 17.67 -1.65 17.58
C GLU A 92 17.05 -0.42 18.29
N VAL A 93 16.07 0.22 17.67
CA VAL A 93 15.46 1.46 18.16
C VAL A 93 14.89 1.29 19.57
N TYR A 94 14.19 0.20 19.85
CA TYR A 94 13.53 0.00 21.15
C TYR A 94 14.52 -0.16 22.32
N ASP A 95 15.70 -0.70 22.07
CA ASP A 95 16.74 -0.87 23.10
C ASP A 95 17.51 0.42 23.37
N ASN A 96 17.55 1.32 22.40
CA ASN A 96 18.22 2.62 22.50
C ASN A 96 17.26 3.77 22.86
N MET A 97 15.95 3.51 22.92
CA MET A 97 14.95 4.51 23.29
C MET A 97 15.04 4.89 24.77
N HIS A 98 15.21 6.18 25.07
CA HIS A 98 15.18 6.73 26.42
C HIS A 98 13.73 6.87 26.94
N LEU A 99 12.90 5.85 26.71
CA LEU A 99 11.48 5.79 27.04
C LEU A 99 11.20 4.72 28.09
N GLU A 100 12.09 4.57 29.08
CA GLU A 100 12.01 3.52 30.12
C GLU A 100 10.60 3.37 30.74
N ARG A 101 9.90 4.50 30.96
CA ARG A 101 8.53 4.50 31.49
C ARG A 101 7.54 3.82 30.55
N TYR A 102 7.66 4.02 29.24
CA TYR A 102 6.75 3.48 28.22
C TYR A 102 7.07 2.00 27.90
N LEU A 103 8.36 1.64 27.88
CA LEU A 103 8.80 0.27 27.64
C LEU A 103 8.28 -0.71 28.72
N LYS A 104 8.27 -0.30 29.99
CA LYS A 104 7.71 -1.10 31.10
C LYS A 104 6.22 -1.44 30.92
N TYR A 105 5.43 -0.55 30.31
CA TYR A 105 4.01 -0.82 30.06
C TYR A 105 3.80 -1.83 28.91
N MET A 106 4.65 -1.82 27.88
CA MET A 106 4.52 -2.77 26.77
C MET A 106 4.91 -4.20 27.18
N THR A 107 5.93 -4.36 28.03
CA THR A 107 6.32 -5.68 28.57
C THR A 107 5.24 -6.27 29.49
N ALA A 108 4.55 -5.44 30.27
CA ALA A 108 3.49 -5.89 31.17
C ALA A 108 2.19 -6.31 30.46
N LEU A 109 1.94 -5.82 29.25
CA LEU A 109 0.74 -6.11 28.45
C LEU A 109 0.91 -7.35 27.53
N GLN A 110 2.09 -7.94 27.49
CA GLN A 110 2.39 -9.18 26.74
C GLN A 110 2.41 -10.44 27.64
N THR A 111 2.08 -10.30 28.92
CA THR A 111 1.82 -11.37 29.90
C THR A 111 0.34 -11.47 30.20
#